data_AF-A0A7V9J7T8-F1
#
_entry.id   AF-A0A7V9J7T8-F1
#
_cell.length_a   1.000
_cell.length_b   1.000
_cell.length_c   1.000
_cell.angle_alpha   90.00
_cell.angle_beta   90.00
_cell.angle_gamma   90.00
#
_symmetry.space_group_name_H-M   'P 1'
#
loop_
_entity.id
_entity.type
_entity.pdbx_description
1 polymer ?
#
loop_
_entity_poly.entity_id
_entity_poly.type
_entity_poly.pdbx_seq_one_letter_code
_entity_poly.pdbx_strand_id
1 'polypeptide(L)' 'MDDGRKSHAKTLVQARTGREPQDVLRELYVDKRHTQQEIADALGIARVTVGEWLREYGITRDDRPAVSLT' A
#
# COMPACT_ATOMS: atom_id res chain seq x y z
N MET A 1 -15.45 13.49 5.77
CA MET A 1 -16.11 13.37 4.44
C MET A 1 -15.04 13.75 3.43
N ASP A 2 -14.34 12.74 2.90
CA ASP A 2 -13.03 12.90 2.25
C ASP A 2 -12.98 11.98 1.00
N ASP A 3 -14.01 12.04 0.16
CA ASP A 3 -14.19 11.10 -0.96
C ASP A 3 -13.33 11.46 -2.20
N GLY A 4 -12.97 12.74 -2.37
CA GLY A 4 -12.20 13.20 -3.53
C GLY A 4 -10.71 12.86 -3.53
N ARG A 5 -10.04 12.81 -2.36
CA ARG A 5 -8.59 12.52 -2.29
C ARG A 5 -8.25 11.06 -2.56
N LYS A 6 -9.10 10.12 -2.09
CA LYS A 6 -8.86 8.67 -2.23
C LYS A 6 -8.88 8.24 -3.69
N SER A 7 -9.83 8.77 -4.46
CA SER A 7 -9.99 8.50 -5.89
C SER A 7 -8.76 8.94 -6.71
N HIS A 8 -8.18 10.10 -6.38
CA HIS A 8 -6.97 10.57 -7.05
C HIS A 8 -5.74 9.71 -6.69
N ALA A 9 -5.55 9.38 -5.41
CA ALA A 9 -4.45 8.52 -4.98
C ALA A 9 -4.51 7.13 -5.63
N LYS A 10 -5.70 6.52 -5.71
CA LYS A 10 -5.87 5.21 -6.36
C LYS A 10 -5.47 5.28 -7.84
N THR A 11 -5.84 6.36 -8.52
CA THR A 11 -5.49 6.59 -9.93
C THR A 11 -3.99 6.76 -10.11
N LEU A 12 -3.31 7.51 -9.23
CA LEU A 12 -1.86 7.70 -9.29
C LEU A 12 -1.09 6.38 -9.14
N VAL A 13 -1.47 5.54 -8.18
CA VAL A 13 -0.78 4.26 -7.95
C VAL A 13 -0.97 3.31 -9.13
N GLN A 14 -2.19 3.22 -9.67
CA GLN A 14 -2.46 2.41 -10.85
C GLN A 14 -1.68 2.93 -12.07
N ALA A 15 -1.67 4.24 -12.32
CA ALA A 15 -0.94 4.82 -13.45
C ALA A 15 0.57 4.60 -13.35
N ARG A 16 1.14 4.60 -12.13
CA ARG A 16 2.57 4.46 -11.90
C ARG A 16 3.07 3.02 -11.91
N THR A 17 2.25 2.09 -11.40
CA THR A 17 2.66 0.70 -11.17
C THR A 17 1.99 -0.29 -12.11
N GLY A 18 0.88 0.09 -12.76
CA GLY A 18 0.03 -0.82 -13.52
C GLY A 18 -0.69 -1.88 -12.67
N ARG A 19 -0.67 -1.74 -11.33
CA ARG A 19 -1.18 -2.73 -10.38
C ARG A 19 -2.20 -2.11 -9.42
N GLU A 20 -3.02 -2.96 -8.82
CA GLU A 20 -3.94 -2.54 -7.76
C GLU A 20 -3.15 -2.08 -6.51
N PRO A 21 -3.56 -0.97 -5.85
CA PRO A 21 -2.82 -0.43 -4.71
C PRO A 21 -2.70 -1.40 -3.54
N GLN A 22 -3.68 -2.29 -3.35
CA GLN A 22 -3.62 -3.34 -2.32
C GLN A 22 -2.43 -4.28 -2.52
N ASP A 23 -2.21 -4.73 -3.76
CA ASP A 23 -1.14 -5.66 -4.12
C ASP A 23 0.24 -4.99 -4.01
N VAL A 24 0.34 -3.74 -4.48
CA VAL A 24 1.53 -2.90 -4.32
C VAL A 24 1.86 -2.68 -2.84
N LEU A 25 0.86 -2.36 -2.02
CA LEU A 25 1.04 -2.17 -0.59
C LEU A 25 1.50 -3.45 0.11
N ARG A 26 0.94 -4.60 -0.25
CA ARG A 26 1.33 -5.89 0.31
C ARG A 26 2.81 -6.18 0.01
N GLU A 27 3.23 -6.03 -1.24
CA GLU A 27 4.63 -6.21 -1.63
C GLU A 27 5.56 -5.24 -0.87
N LEU A 28 5.27 -3.94 -0.90
CA LEU A 28 6.16 -2.96 -0.29
C LEU A 28 6.22 -3.06 1.25
N TYR A 29 5.09 -3.30 1.90
CA TYR A 29 4.98 -3.28 3.36
C TYR A 29 5.30 -4.63 4.01
N VAL A 30 4.87 -5.73 3.39
CA VAL A 30 5.03 -7.08 3.94
C VAL A 30 6.33 -7.70 3.45
N ASP A 31 6.53 -7.79 2.14
CA ASP A 31 7.66 -8.48 1.52
C ASP A 31 8.95 -7.65 1.64
N LYS A 32 8.92 -6.39 1.17
CA LYS A 32 10.08 -5.49 1.17
C LYS A 32 10.31 -4.74 2.49
N ARG A 33 9.39 -4.87 3.45
CA ARG A 33 9.49 -4.27 4.81
C ARG A 33 9.62 -2.73 4.84
N HIS A 34 9.25 -2.03 3.79
CA HIS A 34 9.27 -0.56 3.79
C HIS A 34 8.35 0.02 4.87
N THR A 35 8.72 1.19 5.37
CA THR A 35 7.87 1.99 6.25
C THR A 35 6.76 2.68 5.46
N GLN A 36 5.70 3.12 6.15
CA GLN A 36 4.63 3.88 5.50
C GLN A 36 5.14 5.17 4.84
N GLN A 37 6.21 5.76 5.39
CA GLN A 37 6.81 6.99 4.84
C GLN A 37 7.59 6.71 3.55
N GLU A 38 8.35 5.63 3.48
CA GLU A 38 9.03 5.21 2.25
C GLU A 38 8.04 4.82 1.15
N ILE A 39 6.95 4.15 1.51
CA ILE A 39 5.88 3.81 0.56
C ILE A 39 5.22 5.07 0.02
N ALA A 40 4.96 6.05 0.89
CA ALA A 40 4.37 7.33 0.51
C ALA A 40 5.26 8.10 -0.46
N ASP A 41 6.55 8.20 -0.13
CA ASP A 41 7.57 8.83 -0.98
C ASP A 41 7.69 8.13 -2.33
N ALA A 42 7.81 6.79 -2.29
CA ALA A 42 7.84 5.98 -3.49
C ALA A 42 6.61 6.28 -4.35
N LEU A 43 5.39 6.12 -3.83
CA LEU A 43 4.16 6.23 -4.61
C LEU A 43 3.71 7.67 -4.91
N GLY A 44 4.37 8.68 -4.35
CA GLY A 44 3.97 10.08 -4.49
C GLY A 44 2.63 10.42 -3.84
N ILE A 45 2.26 9.71 -2.77
CA ILE A 45 1.01 9.90 -2.04
C ILE A 45 1.27 10.29 -0.59
N ALA A 46 0.26 10.78 0.12
CA ALA A 46 0.41 11.13 1.52
C ALA A 46 0.57 9.86 2.39
N ARG A 47 1.46 9.92 3.39
CA ARG A 47 1.64 8.84 4.39
C ARG A 47 0.33 8.44 5.08
N VAL A 48 -0.55 9.41 5.35
CA VAL A 48 -1.86 9.14 5.96
C VAL A 48 -2.72 8.25 5.06
N THR A 49 -2.66 8.43 3.74
CA THR A 49 -3.37 7.60 2.76
C THR A 49 -2.84 6.17 2.77
N VAL A 50 -1.52 5.98 2.88
CA VAL A 50 -0.91 4.65 3.04
C VAL A 50 -1.46 3.97 4.30
N GLY A 51 -1.47 4.66 5.44
CA GLY A 51 -1.99 4.13 6.70
C GLY A 51 -3.48 3.77 6.64
N GLU A 52 -4.30 4.61 6.01
CA GLU A 52 -5.73 4.32 5.80
C GLU A 52 -5.93 3.09 4.92
N TRP A 53 -5.21 2.98 3.80
CA TRP A 53 -5.33 1.83 2.89
C TRP A 53 -4.84 0.52 3.52
N LEU A 54 -3.75 0.54 4.29
CA LEU A 54 -3.32 -0.65 5.04
C LEU A 54 -4.42 -1.13 5.98
N ARG A 55 -5.09 -0.21 6.68
CA ARG A 55 -6.22 -0.54 7.57
C ARG A 55 -7.46 -1.00 6.80
N GLU A 56 -7.80 -0.35 5.69
CA GLU A 56 -8.94 -0.67 4.83
C GLU A 56 -8.80 -2.06 4.20
N TYR A 57 -7.61 -2.40 3.72
CA TYR A 57 -7.31 -3.70 3.11
C TYR A 57 -6.91 -4.77 4.12
N GLY A 58 -6.81 -4.43 5.41
CA GLY A 58 -6.40 -5.36 6.46
C GLY A 58 -4.95 -5.87 6.34
N ILE A 59 -4.07 -5.10 5.71
CA ILE A 59 -2.66 -5.47 5.50
C ILE A 59 -1.87 -5.13 6.77
N THR A 60 -1.22 -6.15 7.35
CA THR A 60 -0.36 -5.98 8.53
C THR A 60 1.05 -6.49 8.22
N ARG A 61 2.05 -6.12 9.04
CA ARG A 61 3.43 -6.63 8.83
C ARG A 61 3.57 -8.14 9.04
N ASP A 62 2.63 -8.78 9.72
CA ASP A 62 2.67 -10.23 9.93
C ASP A 62 1.99 -11.02 8.81
N ASP A 63 1.43 -10.34 7.80
CA ASP A 63 0.78 -10.94 6.62
C ASP A 63 1.79 -11.62 5.67
N ARG A 64 2.86 -12.20 6.24
CA ARG A 64 3.82 -13.04 5.54
C ARG A 64 3.04 -14.07 4.74
N PRO A 65 3.31 -14.23 3.43
CA PRO A 65 2.83 -15.42 2.75
C PRO A 65 3.35 -16.59 3.58
N ALA A 66 2.47 -17.56 3.86
CA ALA A 66 2.84 -18.77 4.55
C ALA A 66 3.94 -19.42 3.70
N VAL A 67 5.20 -19.10 4.00
CA VAL A 67 6.34 -19.82 3.50
C VAL A 67 6.17 -21.17 4.15
N SER A 68 5.60 -22.12 3.41
CA SER A 68 5.78 -23.52 3.69
C SER A 68 7.28 -23.74 3.62
N LEU A 69 7.95 -23.64 4.78
CA LEU A 69 9.26 -24.24 4.97
C LEU A 69 9.03 -25.73 4.71
N THR A 70 9.41 -26.17 3.51
CA THR A 70 9.51 -27.58 3.12
C THR A 70 10.97 -28.00 3.10
#